data_AF-A0A519YSH9-F1
#
_entry.id   AF-A0A519YSH9-F1
#
_cell.length_a   1.000
_cell.length_b   1.000
_cell.length_c   1.000
_cell.angle_alpha   90.00
_cell.angle_beta   90.00
_cell.angle_gamma   90.00
#
_symmetry.space_group_name_H-M   'P 1'
#
loop_
_entity.id
_entity.type
_entity.pdbx_description
1 polymer ?
#
loop_
_entity_poly.entity_id
_entity_poly.type
_entity_poly.pdbx_seq_one_letter_code
_entity_poly.pdbx_strand_id
1 'polypeptide(L)'
;MKRYMPYVFLLALFTMACKKNDVYQYNSETDNIYLLYQDQNGNKDTTTISYSFATSPGLSQDTIWVPVSIAGKRVSRDRQFVVAVVDSLTSATPDLHYEALKPFYIMPADSGKIKVPLIIKNQDPELSNKSVKVTLRVE
;
A
#
# COMPACT_ATOMS: atom_id res chain seq x y z
N MET A 1 -4.30 -47.85 -44.88
CA MET A 1 -3.88 -46.49 -44.43
C MET A 1 -4.94 -45.39 -44.54
N LYS A 2 -6.15 -45.63 -45.07
CA LYS A 2 -7.20 -44.59 -45.22
C LYS A 2 -8.28 -44.55 -44.12
N ARG A 3 -8.34 -45.54 -43.20
CA ARG A 3 -9.42 -45.65 -42.19
C ARG A 3 -9.25 -44.78 -40.95
N TYR A 4 -8.03 -44.34 -40.64
CA TYR A 4 -7.73 -43.47 -39.48
C TYR A 4 -7.75 -41.98 -39.82
N MET A 5 -7.79 -41.65 -41.12
CA MET A 5 -7.78 -40.28 -41.63
C MET A 5 -8.92 -39.40 -41.07
N PRO A 6 -10.18 -39.87 -40.92
CA PRO A 6 -11.22 -39.03 -40.31
C PRO A 6 -11.01 -38.82 -38.80
N TYR A 7 -10.41 -39.77 -38.09
CA TYR A 7 -10.16 -39.66 -36.64
C TYR A 7 -9.01 -38.71 -36.31
N VAL A 8 -7.97 -38.69 -37.14
CA VAL A 8 -6.87 -37.71 -37.02
C VAL A 8 -7.37 -36.29 -37.29
N PHE A 9 -8.28 -36.12 -38.26
CA PHE A 9 -8.90 -34.83 -38.54
C PHE A 9 -9.83 -34.36 -37.41
N LEU A 10 -10.58 -35.30 -36.80
CA LEU A 10 -11.42 -35.02 -35.63
C LEU A 10 -10.59 -34.61 -34.41
N LEU A 11 -9.45 -35.26 -34.17
CA LEU A 11 -8.54 -34.93 -33.07
C LEU A 11 -7.87 -33.57 -33.27
N ALA A 12 -7.56 -33.19 -34.52
CA ALA A 12 -6.98 -31.88 -34.85
C ALA A 12 -7.97 -30.72 -34.62
N LEU A 13 -9.28 -30.95 -34.69
CA LEU A 13 -10.30 -29.93 -34.39
C LEU A 13 -10.38 -29.58 -32.90
N PHE A 14 -9.92 -30.45 -31.99
CA PHE A 14 -9.92 -30.17 -30.55
C PHE A 14 -8.79 -29.22 -30.09
N THR A 15 -7.77 -28.97 -30.90
CA THR A 15 -6.65 -28.08 -30.51
C THR A 15 -6.92 -26.60 -30.76
N MET A 16 -7.97 -26.25 -31.52
CA MET A 16 -8.36 -24.86 -31.79
C MET A 16 -9.22 -24.21 -30.68
N ALA A 17 -9.56 -24.95 -29.62
CA ALA A 17 -10.42 -24.45 -28.54
C ALA A 17 -9.70 -23.56 -27.51
N CYS A 18 -8.39 -23.32 -27.67
CA CYS A 18 -7.64 -22.41 -26.81
C CYS A 18 -7.95 -20.94 -27.18
N LYS A 19 -9.10 -20.43 -26.72
CA LYS A 19 -9.41 -19.01 -26.80
C LYS A 19 -8.56 -18.28 -25.76
N LYS A 20 -7.76 -17.32 -26.22
CA LYS A 20 -7.07 -16.38 -25.32
C LYS A 20 -8.17 -15.54 -24.69
N ASN A 21 -8.53 -15.83 -23.44
CA ASN A 21 -9.51 -15.03 -22.72
C ASN A 21 -8.94 -13.61 -22.61
N ASP A 22 -9.75 -12.62 -22.99
CA ASP A 22 -9.46 -11.23 -22.71
C ASP A 22 -9.43 -11.08 -21.19
N VAL A 23 -8.23 -11.00 -20.64
CA VAL A 23 -8.05 -10.66 -19.24
C VAL A 23 -8.43 -9.20 -19.14
N TYR A 24 -9.60 -8.92 -18.58
CA TYR A 24 -10.01 -7.56 -18.23
C TYR A 24 -8.94 -6.98 -17.31
N GLN A 25 -8.07 -6.16 -17.88
CA GLN A 25 -7.07 -5.44 -17.12
C GLN A 25 -7.79 -4.32 -16.40
N TYR A 26 -7.56 -4.21 -15.09
CA TYR A 26 -8.08 -3.12 -14.28
C TYR A 26 -7.69 -1.79 -14.94
N ASN A 27 -8.70 -1.11 -15.50
CA ASN A 27 -8.59 0.17 -16.18
C ASN A 27 -9.51 1.14 -15.43
N SER A 28 -9.11 1.54 -14.23
CA SER A 28 -9.77 2.65 -13.55
C SER A 28 -9.15 3.96 -14.04
N GLU A 29 -10.02 4.95 -14.29
CA GLU A 29 -9.58 6.32 -14.57
C GLU A 29 -8.88 6.95 -13.35
N THR A 30 -9.18 6.45 -12.16
CA THR A 30 -8.56 6.84 -10.89
C THR A 30 -7.49 5.84 -10.44
N ASP A 31 -6.29 6.33 -10.17
CA ASP A 31 -5.20 5.53 -9.63
C ASP A 31 -5.57 5.01 -8.22
N ASN A 32 -5.67 3.69 -8.03
CA ASN A 32 -6.07 3.09 -6.75
C ASN A 32 -4.87 2.94 -5.81
N ILE A 33 -4.55 4.02 -5.09
CA ILE A 33 -3.45 4.10 -4.13
C ILE A 33 -3.97 3.80 -2.72
N TYR A 34 -3.26 2.95 -1.99
CA TYR A 34 -3.68 2.48 -0.65
C TYR A 34 -2.48 2.18 0.26
N LEU A 35 -2.74 2.14 1.57
CA LEU A 35 -1.75 1.72 2.57
C LEU A 35 -1.58 0.20 2.55
N LEU A 36 -0.34 -0.28 2.36
CA LEU A 36 0.00 -1.70 2.26
C LEU A 36 0.69 -2.18 3.53
N TYR A 37 -0.09 -2.36 4.60
CA TYR A 37 0.36 -3.06 5.79
C TYR A 37 0.11 -4.56 5.65
N GLN A 38 1.09 -5.36 6.08
CA GLN A 38 1.07 -6.81 5.94
C GLN A 38 1.43 -7.49 7.26
N ASP A 39 0.78 -8.62 7.55
CA ASP A 39 1.16 -9.50 8.64
C ASP A 39 2.47 -10.25 8.33
N GLN A 40 2.94 -11.07 9.28
CA GLN A 40 4.12 -11.92 9.13
C GLN A 40 4.03 -12.95 7.99
N ASN A 41 2.82 -13.23 7.50
CA ASN A 41 2.55 -14.16 6.40
C ASN A 41 2.36 -13.43 5.05
N GLY A 42 2.47 -12.10 5.02
CA GLY A 42 2.28 -11.28 3.82
C GLY A 42 0.82 -10.95 3.50
N ASN A 43 -0.14 -11.31 4.36
CA ASN A 43 -1.55 -10.97 4.17
C ASN A 43 -1.79 -9.51 4.56
N LYS A 44 -2.75 -8.86 3.90
CA LYS A 44 -3.12 -7.48 4.24
C LYS A 44 -3.61 -7.42 5.68
N ASP A 45 -2.97 -6.57 6.48
CA ASP A 45 -3.31 -6.35 7.88
C ASP A 45 -3.54 -4.86 8.11
N THR A 46 -4.71 -4.49 8.63
CA THR A 46 -5.07 -3.10 8.95
C THR A 46 -5.16 -2.87 10.46
N THR A 47 -4.58 -3.75 11.26
CA THR A 47 -4.49 -3.59 12.70
C THR A 47 -3.59 -2.41 13.08
N THR A 48 -3.71 -1.97 14.33
CA THR A 48 -2.92 -0.84 14.84
C THR A 48 -1.47 -1.26 15.01
N ILE A 49 -0.55 -0.43 14.54
CA ILE A 49 0.88 -0.60 14.75
C ILE A 49 1.27 0.15 16.01
N SER A 50 1.79 -0.59 16.99
CA SER A 50 2.31 -0.04 18.24
C SER A 50 3.79 0.26 18.11
N TYR A 51 4.19 1.47 18.50
CA TYR A 51 5.58 1.89 18.61
C TYR A 51 5.83 2.44 20.02
N SER A 52 6.99 2.13 20.60
CA SER A 52 7.39 2.66 21.91
C SER A 52 8.83 3.14 21.89
N PHE A 53 9.07 4.38 22.31
CA PHE A 53 10.43 4.91 22.47
C PHE A 53 11.24 4.18 23.55
N ALA A 54 10.61 3.38 24.41
CA ALA A 54 11.31 2.56 25.40
C ALA A 54 12.26 1.53 24.75
N THR A 55 11.98 1.09 23.52
CA THR A 55 12.86 0.18 22.76
C THR A 55 14.06 0.88 22.14
N SER A 56 14.05 2.22 22.10
CA SER A 56 15.07 3.06 21.48
C SER A 56 15.41 4.24 22.42
N PRO A 57 16.03 3.97 23.58
CA PRO A 57 16.21 4.96 24.64
C PRO A 57 17.08 6.13 24.17
N GLY A 58 16.67 7.35 24.54
CA GLY A 58 17.40 8.59 24.23
C GLY A 58 17.04 9.22 22.88
N LEU A 59 16.19 8.58 22.05
CA LEU A 59 15.66 9.22 20.84
C LEU A 59 14.59 10.27 21.19
N SER A 60 14.80 11.49 20.72
CA SER A 60 13.81 12.58 20.77
C SER A 60 12.76 12.46 19.66
N GLN A 61 13.07 11.73 18.59
CA GLN A 61 12.18 11.46 17.47
C GLN A 61 12.60 10.19 16.73
N ASP A 62 11.68 9.59 15.98
CA ASP A 62 11.94 8.48 15.07
C ASP A 62 11.02 8.56 13.83
N THR A 63 11.29 7.75 12.80
CA THR A 63 10.52 7.72 11.55
C THR A 63 9.82 6.38 11.35
N ILE A 64 8.49 6.40 11.36
CA ILE A 64 7.69 5.27 10.92
C ILE A 64 7.52 5.36 9.41
N TRP A 65 7.96 4.32 8.69
CA TRP A 65 7.83 4.25 7.24
C TRP A 65 6.49 3.63 6.84
N VAL A 66 5.53 4.47 6.47
CA VAL A 66 4.19 4.09 6.04
C VAL A 66 4.25 3.49 4.62
N PRO A 67 4.02 2.18 4.43
CA PRO A 67 4.03 1.55 3.12
C PRO A 67 2.79 1.94 2.32
N VAL A 68 2.99 2.46 1.12
CA VAL A 68 1.95 2.83 0.16
C VAL A 68 2.14 2.02 -1.10
N SER A 69 1.05 1.54 -1.70
CA SER A 69 1.04 0.77 -2.93
C SER A 69 -0.07 1.24 -3.85
N ILE A 70 0.09 1.03 -5.15
CA ILE A 70 -0.98 1.24 -6.12
C ILE A 70 -1.42 -0.11 -6.72
N ALA A 71 -2.73 -0.31 -6.85
CA ALA A 71 -3.33 -1.42 -7.56
C ALA A 71 -3.45 -1.12 -9.06
N GLY A 72 -3.39 -2.17 -9.88
CA GLY A 72 -3.44 -2.04 -11.34
C GLY A 72 -2.07 -1.86 -11.99
N LYS A 73 -2.07 -1.35 -13.22
CA LYS A 73 -0.85 -1.27 -14.04
C LYS A 73 0.10 -0.17 -13.57
N ARG A 74 1.39 -0.46 -13.64
CA ARG A 74 2.44 0.56 -13.58
C ARG A 74 2.34 1.41 -14.85
N VAL A 75 2.59 2.71 -14.70
CA VAL A 75 2.59 3.67 -15.81
C VAL A 75 3.89 4.45 -15.75
N SER A 76 4.36 4.90 -16.91
CA SER A 76 5.62 5.61 -17.08
C SER A 76 5.52 7.11 -16.73
N ARG A 77 4.68 7.47 -15.77
CA ARG A 77 4.55 8.84 -15.25
C ARG A 77 4.49 8.83 -13.73
N ASP A 78 5.01 9.89 -13.15
CA ASP A 78 4.85 10.16 -11.72
C ASP A 78 3.38 10.35 -11.37
N ARG A 79 3.01 9.90 -10.17
CA ARG A 79 1.66 10.08 -9.60
C ARG A 79 1.74 10.86 -8.32
N GLN A 80 0.97 11.93 -8.25
CA GLN A 80 0.78 12.69 -7.03
C GLN A 80 -0.37 12.06 -6.21
N PHE A 81 -0.17 11.92 -4.91
CA PHE A 81 -1.22 11.47 -3.98
C PHE A 81 -1.09 12.17 -2.64
N VAL A 82 -2.18 12.20 -1.87
CA VAL A 82 -2.22 12.83 -0.56
C VAL A 82 -2.36 11.76 0.51
N VAL A 83 -1.61 11.91 1.60
CA VAL A 83 -1.83 11.16 2.83
C VAL A 83 -2.27 12.16 3.89
N ALA A 84 -3.46 11.96 4.43
CA ALA A 84 -4.08 12.85 5.40
C ALA A 84 -4.24 12.15 6.75
N VAL A 85 -4.22 12.96 7.82
CA VAL A 85 -4.59 12.51 9.16
C VAL A 85 -6.11 12.52 9.27
N VAL A 86 -6.66 11.48 9.90
CA VAL A 86 -8.09 11.42 10.22
C VAL A 86 -8.29 11.99 11.62
N ASP A 87 -8.60 13.28 11.70
CA ASP A 87 -8.69 14.01 12.97
C ASP A 87 -9.66 13.37 13.97
N SER A 88 -10.82 12.91 13.49
CA SER A 88 -11.85 12.27 14.34
C SER A 88 -11.40 10.95 14.98
N LEU A 89 -10.34 10.33 14.46
CA LEU A 89 -9.80 9.06 14.96
C LEU A 89 -8.38 9.21 15.55
N THR A 90 -7.85 10.43 15.58
CA THR A 90 -6.49 10.73 16.04
C THR A 90 -6.55 11.38 17.42
N SER A 91 -5.80 10.84 18.37
CA SER A 91 -5.63 11.44 19.71
C SER A 91 -4.27 12.15 19.86
N ALA A 92 -3.39 12.00 18.87
CA ALA A 92 -2.10 12.65 18.86
C ALA A 92 -2.21 14.11 18.37
N THR A 93 -1.65 15.04 19.13
CA THR A 93 -1.47 16.44 18.75
C THR A 93 -0.38 16.64 17.68
N PRO A 94 -0.68 17.35 16.57
CA PRO A 94 0.33 17.78 15.60
C PRO A 94 1.45 18.60 16.24
N ASP A 95 2.66 18.49 15.68
CA ASP A 95 3.92 19.14 16.11
C ASP A 95 4.45 18.78 17.49
N LEU A 96 3.61 18.26 18.40
CA LEU A 96 4.00 17.70 19.70
C LEU A 96 4.31 16.21 19.61
N HIS A 97 3.44 15.41 18.98
CA HIS A 97 3.61 13.95 18.88
C HIS A 97 4.10 13.48 17.52
N TYR A 98 3.86 14.24 16.46
CA TYR A 98 4.31 13.92 15.10
C TYR A 98 4.47 15.20 14.27
N GLU A 99 5.29 15.15 13.22
CA GLU A 99 5.41 16.26 12.26
C GLU A 99 4.27 16.25 11.25
N ALA A 100 3.81 17.45 10.86
CA ALA A 100 2.78 17.58 9.83
C ALA A 100 3.18 16.89 8.52
N LEU A 101 2.25 16.15 7.92
CA LEU A 101 2.46 15.49 6.64
C LEU A 101 2.60 16.51 5.51
N LYS A 102 3.37 16.16 4.48
CA LYS A 102 3.47 16.98 3.27
C LYS A 102 2.10 17.11 2.59
N PRO A 103 1.83 18.24 1.90
CA PRO A 103 0.57 18.44 1.18
C PRO A 103 0.32 17.37 0.10
N PHE A 104 1.39 16.79 -0.45
CA PHE A 104 1.33 15.65 -1.34
C PHE A 104 2.65 14.87 -1.35
N TYR A 105 2.58 13.65 -1.87
CA TYR A 105 3.72 12.78 -2.13
C TYR A 105 3.71 12.33 -3.58
N ILE A 106 4.88 11.92 -4.07
CA ILE A 106 5.07 11.46 -5.44
C ILE A 106 5.40 9.98 -5.41
N MET A 107 4.58 9.17 -6.10
CA MET A 107 4.95 7.82 -6.50
C MET A 107 5.64 7.91 -7.86
N PRO A 108 6.94 7.56 -7.96
CA PRO A 108 7.68 7.70 -9.21
C PRO A 108 7.10 6.86 -10.36
N ALA A 109 7.36 7.28 -11.59
CA ALA A 109 7.09 6.50 -12.79
C ALA A 109 7.59 5.06 -12.66
N ASP A 110 6.79 4.12 -13.17
CA ASP A 110 7.02 2.68 -13.15
C ASP A 110 7.13 2.05 -11.74
N SER A 111 7.10 2.87 -10.69
CA SER A 111 7.04 2.42 -9.31
C SER A 111 5.64 1.95 -8.95
N GLY A 112 5.63 1.01 -8.03
CA GLY A 112 4.42 0.42 -7.50
C GLY A 112 4.19 0.55 -6.02
N LYS A 113 5.24 0.95 -5.33
CA LYS A 113 5.33 0.97 -3.88
C LYS A 113 6.24 2.12 -3.48
N ILE A 114 5.86 2.83 -2.44
CA ILE A 114 6.64 3.91 -1.85
C ILE A 114 6.49 3.80 -0.33
N LYS A 115 7.47 4.32 0.42
CA LYS A 115 7.34 4.52 1.86
C LYS A 115 7.22 6.01 2.15
N VAL A 116 6.12 6.41 2.79
CA VAL A 116 5.91 7.77 3.27
C VAL A 116 6.46 7.88 4.70
N PRO A 117 7.34 8.84 5.01
CA PRO A 117 7.85 9.01 6.37
C PRO A 117 6.79 9.69 7.24
N LEU A 118 6.47 9.06 8.38
CA LEU A 118 5.77 9.68 9.50
C LEU A 118 6.79 9.89 10.62
N ILE A 119 7.20 11.13 10.84
CA ILE A 119 8.13 11.47 11.92
C ILE A 119 7.35 11.61 13.22
N ILE A 120 7.66 10.76 14.19
CA ILE A 120 7.07 10.76 15.53
C ILE A 120 8.04 11.38 16.53
N LYS A 121 7.51 12.06 17.54
CA LYS A 121 8.29 12.83 18.52
C LYS A 121 8.06 12.32 19.93
N ASN A 122 9.13 12.29 20.71
CA ASN A 122 9.16 11.88 22.11
C ASN A 122 9.36 13.10 23.02
N GLN A 123 8.53 14.13 22.84
CA GLN A 123 8.66 15.42 23.54
C GLN A 123 7.63 15.59 24.65
N ASP A 124 6.48 14.90 24.57
CA ASP A 124 5.46 14.92 25.62
C ASP A 124 5.83 13.91 26.73
N PRO A 125 6.13 14.35 27.97
CA PRO A 125 6.44 13.46 29.09
C PRO A 125 5.31 12.46 29.40
N GLU A 126 4.06 12.82 29.07
CA GLU A 126 2.88 11.99 29.30
C GLU A 126 2.90 10.69 28.50
N LEU A 127 3.70 10.60 27.43
CA LEU A 127 3.87 9.36 26.65
C LEU A 127 4.43 8.19 27.48
N SER A 128 5.02 8.49 28.64
CA SER A 128 5.46 7.47 29.61
C SER A 128 4.29 6.77 30.30
N ASN A 129 3.14 7.45 30.41
CA ASN A 129 1.97 6.99 31.16
C ASN A 129 0.79 6.60 30.25
N LYS A 130 0.73 7.12 29.03
CA LYS A 130 -0.36 6.87 28.08
C LYS A 130 0.13 6.75 26.64
N SER A 131 -0.61 6.01 25.83
CA SER A 131 -0.38 5.94 24.38
C SER A 131 -1.31 6.90 23.65
N VAL A 132 -0.79 7.53 22.60
CA VAL A 132 -1.56 8.32 21.63
C VAL A 132 -1.63 7.60 20.29
N LYS A 133 -2.59 7.96 19.44
CA LYS A 133 -2.82 7.32 18.15
C LYS A 133 -2.88 8.35 17.02
N VAL A 134 -2.16 8.09 15.94
CA VAL A 134 -2.27 8.80 14.66
C VAL A 134 -2.97 7.89 13.67
N THR A 135 -4.07 8.35 13.07
CA THR A 135 -4.81 7.59 12.05
C THR A 135 -4.59 8.24 10.69
N LEU A 136 -4.17 7.45 9.70
CA LEU A 136 -3.84 7.93 8.36
C LEU A 136 -4.82 7.40 7.31
N ARG A 137 -5.08 8.19 6.27
CA ARG A 137 -5.80 7.78 5.05
C ARG A 137 -5.08 8.29 3.80
N VAL A 138 -5.26 7.59 2.70
CA VAL A 138 -4.95 8.11 1.36
C VAL A 138 -6.21 8.79 0.82
N GLU A 139 -6.06 9.93 0.15
CA GLU A 139 -7.16 10.67 -0.51
C GLU A 139 -7.12 10.53 -2.03
#